data_AF-A0A1B1PZI9-F1
#
_entry.id   AF-A0A1B1PZI9-F1
#
_cell.length_a   1.000
_cell.length_b   1.000
_cell.length_c   1.000
_cell.angle_alpha   90.00
_cell.angle_beta   90.00
_cell.angle_gamma   90.00
#
_symmetry.space_group_name_H-M   'P 1'
#
loop_
_entity.id
_entity.type
_entity.pdbx_description
1 polymer ?
#
loop_
_entity_poly.entity_id
_entity_poly.type
_entity_poly.pdbx_seq_one_letter_code
_entity_poly.pdbx_strand_id
1 'polypeptide(L)' 'MKPVVYFSAAGFSILLSIYLFFFGTTANHESAAIFVGLWAPTIIGLGIYKTLLGILDEMCCAHKRIESRQTKEIGH' A
#
# COMPACT_ATOMS: atom_id res chain seq x y z
N MET A 1 4.55 -5.47 -6.57
CA MET A 1 3.10 -5.66 -6.86
C MET A 1 2.57 -4.36 -7.44
N LYS A 2 1.74 -4.42 -8.49
CA LYS A 2 1.23 -3.20 -9.14
C LYS A 2 0.38 -2.39 -8.15
N PRO A 3 0.52 -1.05 -8.07
CA PRO A 3 -0.27 -0.19 -7.17
C PRO A 3 -1.78 -0.41 -7.30
N VAL A 4 -2.21 -0.79 -8.51
CA VAL A 4 -3.58 -1.15 -8.88
C VAL A 4 -4.19 -2.20 -7.93
N VAL A 5 -3.40 -3.15 -7.42
CA VAL A 5 -3.88 -4.21 -6.52
C VAL A 5 -4.36 -3.65 -5.18
N TYR A 6 -3.65 -2.67 -4.63
CA TYR A 6 -4.03 -2.01 -3.38
C TYR A 6 -5.27 -1.14 -3.57
N PHE A 7 -5.35 -0.47 -4.72
CA PHE A 7 -6.53 0.35 -5.06
C PHE A 7 -7.79 -0.51 -5.28
N SER A 8 -7.66 -1.64 -5.99
CA SER A 8 -8.77 -2.58 -6.18
C SER A 8 -9.19 -3.23 -4.87
N ALA A 9 -8.25 -3.60 -4.00
CA ALA A 9 -8.56 -4.18 -2.69
C ALA A 9 -9.25 -3.18 -1.76
N ALA A 10 -8.82 -1.91 -1.76
CA ALA A 10 -9.48 -0.85 -1.01
C ALA A 10 -10.91 -0.59 -1.54
N GLY A 11 -11.08 -0.52 -2.87
CA GLY A 11 -12.42 -0.39 -3.48
C GLY A 11 -13.34 -1.55 -3.14
N PHE A 12 -12.82 -2.78 -3.14
CA PHE A 12 -13.58 -3.97 -2.75
C PHE A 12 -13.98 -3.92 -1.27
N SER A 13 -13.10 -3.44 -0.38
CA SER A 13 -13.41 -3.25 1.05
C SER A 13 -14.55 -2.28 1.27
N ILE A 14 -14.59 -1.17 0.52
CA ILE A 14 -15.67 -0.17 0.59
C ILE A 14 -16.98 -0.74 0.03
N LEU A 15 -16.94 -1.41 -1.12
CA LEU A 15 -18.11 -2.06 -1.70
C LEU A 15 -18.70 -3.11 -0.76
N LEU A 16 -17.86 -3.92 -0.13
CA LEU A 16 -18.28 -4.93 0.84
C LEU A 16 -18.86 -4.30 2.12
N SER A 17 -18.30 -3.19 2.58
CA SER A 17 -18.84 -2.41 3.70
C SER A 17 -20.26 -1.91 3.39
N ILE A 18 -20.48 -1.30 2.22
CA ILE A 18 -21.81 -0.84 1.77
C ILE A 18 -22.78 -2.02 1.68
N TYR A 19 -22.35 -3.12 1.08
CA TYR A 19 -23.19 -4.32 0.94
C TYR A 19 -23.63 -4.88 2.30
N LEU A 20 -22.71 -5.03 3.25
CA LEU A 20 -23.01 -5.53 4.59
C LEU A 20 -23.91 -4.58 5.38
N PHE A 21 -23.78 -3.28 5.17
CA PHE A 21 -24.59 -2.27 5.85
C PHE A 21 -26.06 -2.32 5.39
N PHE A 22 -26.32 -2.47 4.09
CA PHE A 22 -27.69 -2.44 3.53
C PHE A 22 -28.37 -3.81 3.44
N PHE A 23 -27.61 -4.90 3.24
CA PHE A 23 -28.14 -6.25 3.02
C PHE A 23 -27.82 -7.23 4.15
N GLY A 24 -27.15 -6.77 5.22
CA GLY A 24 -26.87 -7.60 6.38
C GLY A 24 -28.13 -7.94 7.18
N THR A 25 -28.27 -9.20 7.59
CA THR A 25 -29.43 -9.68 8.37
C THR A 25 -29.05 -10.13 9.79
N THR A 26 -27.75 -10.07 10.14
CA THR A 26 -27.20 -10.51 11.42
C THR A 26 -27.25 -9.39 12.44
N ALA A 27 -27.54 -9.62 13.73
CA ALA A 27 -27.75 -8.54 14.73
C ALA A 27 -26.68 -7.42 14.79
N ASN A 28 -25.45 -7.68 14.35
CA ASN A 28 -24.31 -6.75 14.38
C ASN A 28 -23.79 -6.36 12.98
N HIS A 29 -24.61 -6.50 11.95
CA HIS A 29 -24.26 -6.17 10.56
C HIS A 29 -23.71 -4.76 10.37
N GLU A 30 -24.27 -3.74 11.02
CA GLU A 30 -23.79 -2.36 10.91
C GLU A 30 -22.37 -2.18 11.47
N SER A 31 -22.08 -2.74 12.64
CA SER A 31 -20.75 -2.63 13.27
C SER A 31 -19.71 -3.44 12.49
N ALA A 32 -20.09 -4.60 11.95
CA ALA A 32 -19.24 -5.36 11.04
C ALA A 32 -18.95 -4.60 9.74
N ALA A 33 -19.95 -3.94 9.16
CA ALA A 33 -19.79 -3.13 7.95
C ALA A 33 -18.82 -1.96 8.18
N ILE A 34 -18.93 -1.25 9.31
CA ILE A 34 -18.01 -0.18 9.69
C ILE A 34 -16.59 -0.72 9.87
N PHE A 35 -16.44 -1.87 10.54
CA PHE A 35 -15.15 -2.53 10.69
C PHE A 35 -14.50 -2.84 9.34
N VAL A 36 -15.25 -3.43 8.39
CA VAL A 36 -14.73 -3.70 7.04
C VAL A 36 -14.42 -2.42 6.26
N GLY A 37 -15.19 -1.35 6.43
CA GLY A 37 -14.93 -0.05 5.82
C GLY A 37 -13.62 0.58 6.32
N LEU A 38 -13.31 0.43 7.61
CA LEU A 38 -12.08 0.92 8.25
C LEU A 38 -10.80 0.26 7.72
N TRP A 39 -10.89 -0.90 7.06
CA TRP A 39 -9.72 -1.54 6.44
C TRP A 39 -9.25 -0.83 5.16
N ALA A 40 -10.12 -0.08 4.48
CA ALA A 40 -9.77 0.62 3.25
C ALA A 40 -8.56 1.59 3.41
N PRO A 41 -8.52 2.51 4.39
CA PRO A 41 -7.36 3.37 4.60
C PRO A 41 -6.09 2.60 4.96
N THR A 42 -6.19 1.47 5.69
CA THR A 42 -5.03 0.63 6.01
C THR A 42 -4.45 -0.04 4.75
N ILE A 43 -5.31 -0.57 3.86
CA ILE A 43 -4.90 -1.18 2.59
C ILE A 43 -4.20 -0.15 1.69
N ILE A 44 -4.73 1.07 1.62
CA ILE A 44 -4.12 2.18 0.87
C ILE A 44 -2.76 2.53 1.48
N GLY A 45 -2.68 2.65 2.81
CA GLY A 45 -1.43 2.94 3.52
C GLY A 45 -0.33 1.90 3.25
N LEU A 46 -0.68 0.61 3.23
CA LEU A 46 0.26 -0.46 2.87
C LEU A 46 0.76 -0.34 1.42
N GLY A 47 -0.11 0.06 0.49
CA GLY A 47 0.27 0.30 -0.89
C GLY A 47 1.27 1.45 -1.05
N ILE A 48 1.04 2.56 -0.34
CA ILE A 48 1.95 3.71 -0.31
C ILE A 48 3.29 3.30 0.32
N TYR A 49 3.25 2.59 1.45
CA TYR A 49 4.46 2.11 2.13
C TYR A 49 5.32 1.21 1.23
N LYS A 50 4.71 0.28 0.49
CA LYS A 50 5.42 -0.55 -0.49
C LYS A 50 6.05 0.28 -1.61
N THR A 51 5.38 1.34 -2.05
CA THR A 51 5.90 2.25 -3.08
C THR A 51 7.10 3.03 -2.55
N LEU A 52 7.00 3.56 -1.33
CA LEU A 52 8.11 4.24 -0.64
C LEU A 52 9.33 3.35 -0.46
N LEU A 53 9.13 2.09 -0.06
CA LEU A 53 10.23 1.12 0.07
C LEU A 53 10.91 0.85 -1.28
N GLY A 54 10.15 0.76 -2.38
CA GLY A 54 10.72 0.62 -3.71
C GLY A 54 11.58 1.81 -4.13
N ILE A 55 11.09 3.03 -3.86
CA ILE A 55 11.86 4.26 -4.14
C ILE A 55 13.13 4.31 -3.28
N LEU A 56 13.04 3.93 -2.01
CA LEU A 56 14.19 3.93 -1.10
C LEU A 56 15.28 2.96 -1.57
N ASP A 57 14.90 1.76 -2.01
CA ASP A 57 15.82 0.76 -2.55
C ASP A 57 16.55 1.30 -3.79
N GLU A 58 15.80 1.92 -4.71
CA GLU A 58 16.35 2.49 -5.94
C GLU A 58 17.31 3.67 -5.67
N MET A 59 16.98 4.54 -4.72
CA MET A 59 17.85 5.64 -4.29
C MET A 59 19.13 5.11 -3.63
N CYS A 60 19.05 4.06 -2.83
CA CYS A 60 20.21 3.44 -2.19
C CYS A 60 21.13 2.79 -3.24
N CYS A 61 20.56 2.07 -4.21
CA CYS A 61 21.30 1.52 -5.34
C CYS A 61 21.97 2.61 -6.19
N ALA A 62 21.26 3.70 -6.48
CA ALA A 62 21.81 4.84 -7.22
C ALA A 62 22.96 5.50 -6.45
N HIS A 63 22.81 5.69 -5.14
CA HIS A 63 23.85 6.27 -4.29
C HIS A 63 25.13 5.42 -4.29
N LYS A 64 25.00 4.10 -4.10
CA LYS A 64 26.13 3.16 -4.16
C LYS A 64 26.85 3.16 -5.51
N ARG A 65 26.09 3.32 -6.61
CA ARG A 65 26.66 3.44 -7.97
C ARG A 65 27.49 4.71 -8.12
N ILE A 66 27.03 5.84 -7.58
CA ILE A 66 27.76 7.12 -7.62
C ILE A 66 29.05 7.02 -6.80
N GLU A 67 28.99 6.48 -5.59
CA GLU A 67 30.15 6.26 -4.72
C GLU A 67 31.23 5.43 -5.43
N SER A 68 30.86 4.30 -6.03
CA SER A 68 31.80 3.42 -6.73
C SER A 68 32.52 4.07 -7.92
N ARG A 69 31.90 5.08 -8.57
CA ARG A 69 32.55 5.83 -9.64
C ARG A 69 33.57 6.82 -9.08
N GLN A 70 33.22 7.54 -8.01
CA GLN A 70 34.13 8.50 -7.38
C GLN A 70 35.39 7.80 -6.82
N THR A 71 35.26 6.62 -6.21
CA THR A 71 36.42 5.89 -5.69
C THR A 71 37.37 5.41 -6.81
N LYS A 72 36.85 5.09 -8.00
CA LYS A 72 37.67 4.68 -9.15
C LYS A 72 38.46 5.83 -9.78
N GLU A 73 37.91 7.04 -9.74
CA GLU A 73 38.57 8.24 -10.29
C GLU A 73 39.70 8.75 -9.38
N ILE A 74 39.63 8.48 -8.07
CA ILE A 74 40.62 8.95 -7.07
C ILE A 74 41.77 7.93 -6.87
N GLY A 75 41.55 6.66 -7.23
CA GLY A 75 42.52 5.57 -7.04
C GLY A 75 43.53 5.36 -8.18
N HIS A 76 43.70 6.33 -9.08
CA HIS A 76 44.60 6.26 -10.24
C HIS A 76 45.51 7.48 -10.32
#